data_AF-A0A7R9KUD0-F1
#
_entry.id   AF-A0A7R9KUD0-F1
#
_cell.length_a   1.000
_cell.length_b   1.000
_cell.length_c   1.000
_cell.angle_alpha   90.00
_cell.angle_beta   90.00
_cell.angle_gamma   90.00
#
_symmetry.space_group_name_H-M   'P 1'
#
loop_
_entity.id
_entity.type
_entity.pdbx_description
1 polymer ?
#
loop_
_entity_poly.entity_id
_entity_poly.type
_entity_poly.pdbx_seq_one_letter_code
_entity_poly.pdbx_strand_id
1 'polypeptide(L)'
;RQLPRPADVNNSILRTGAQAAEPQMSAIQRAEELIKKEMLVMLHYDAVHNPTDVAINPIRTTFLEKHPYVKYSKDQLAAAKLVLQTEMDVVKQGMAHTELTLDGYCQVWDESLSQVLYLPSQHKYTRANLVNKKDRIESLEKRLDQNRSHMTKEAKKAAKIEKKLRILLGGYQSRAAQLTKQTNDLVEQVEQTTLELQTFTILKDHEEMAIDKRIDSLSEDVKRQNVRESSLQERYDQLIRKRDDLFSKLKPQPNQSNETTE
;
A
#
# COMPACT_ATOMS: atom_id res chain seq x y z
N ARG A 1 -1.27 -9.07 -31.64
CA ARG A 1 -0.43 -8.63 -32.79
C ARG A 1 0.78 -7.76 -32.39
N GLN A 2 1.21 -7.73 -31.12
CA GLN A 2 2.38 -6.96 -30.64
C GLN A 2 3.48 -7.86 -30.04
N LEU A 3 3.60 -9.11 -30.51
CA LEU A 3 4.69 -9.98 -30.08
C LEU A 3 5.94 -9.69 -30.94
N PRO A 4 7.15 -9.72 -30.37
CA PRO A 4 8.38 -9.52 -31.12
C PRO A 4 8.49 -10.61 -32.19
N ARG A 5 8.66 -10.19 -33.45
CA ARG A 5 8.83 -11.10 -34.59
C ARG A 5 10.32 -11.44 -34.73
N PRO A 6 10.67 -12.68 -35.09
CA PRO A 6 12.06 -13.05 -35.34
C PRO A 6 12.68 -12.16 -36.43
N ALA A 7 13.79 -11.51 -36.13
CA ALA A 7 14.53 -10.72 -37.11
C ALA A 7 15.27 -11.61 -38.11
N ASP A 8 15.61 -12.84 -37.72
CA ASP A 8 16.25 -13.85 -38.55
C ASP A 8 15.62 -15.24 -38.34
N VAL A 9 15.62 -16.06 -39.39
CA VAL A 9 15.04 -17.42 -39.38
C VAL A 9 16.18 -18.42 -39.33
N ASN A 10 16.26 -19.17 -38.23
CA ASN A 10 17.33 -20.12 -38.02
C ASN A 10 17.14 -21.40 -38.85
N ASN A 11 17.80 -21.48 -40.01
CA ASN A 11 17.78 -22.66 -40.88
C ASN A 11 18.61 -23.84 -40.35
N SER A 12 19.43 -23.67 -39.30
CA SER A 12 20.26 -24.74 -38.71
C SER A 12 19.48 -25.78 -37.90
N ILE A 13 18.16 -25.62 -37.81
CA ILE A 13 17.26 -26.55 -37.11
C ILE A 13 17.08 -27.86 -37.90
N LEU A 14 17.23 -27.80 -39.23
CA LEU A 14 17.18 -28.98 -40.09
C LEU A 14 18.47 -29.80 -39.98
N ARG A 15 18.35 -31.13 -40.04
CA ARG A 15 19.52 -32.01 -40.15
C ARG A 15 20.21 -31.78 -41.49
N THR A 16 21.54 -31.71 -41.48
CA THR A 16 22.37 -31.50 -42.68
C THR A 16 23.33 -32.67 -42.90
N GLY A 17 23.71 -32.92 -44.16
CA GLY A 17 24.69 -33.94 -44.53
C GLY A 17 24.22 -35.39 -44.28
N ALA A 18 25.12 -36.24 -43.76
CA ALA A 18 24.87 -37.67 -43.54
C ALA A 18 23.69 -37.97 -42.58
N GLN A 19 23.31 -37.02 -41.73
CA GLN A 19 22.18 -37.14 -40.81
C GLN A 19 20.81 -36.86 -41.45
N ALA A 20 20.80 -36.33 -42.68
CA ALA A 20 19.59 -36.08 -43.47
C ALA A 20 19.26 -37.24 -44.43
N ALA A 21 20.10 -38.28 -44.47
CA ALA A 21 19.88 -39.44 -45.32
C ALA A 21 18.65 -40.22 -44.83
N GLU A 22 17.57 -40.15 -45.60
CA GLU A 22 16.28 -40.82 -45.35
C GLU A 22 16.36 -42.31 -44.95
N PRO A 23 17.31 -43.13 -45.44
CA PRO A 23 17.38 -44.56 -45.09
C PRO A 23 17.68 -44.85 -43.61
N GLN A 24 18.23 -43.89 -42.87
CA GLN A 24 18.63 -44.08 -41.47
C GLN A 24 17.64 -43.47 -40.47
N MET A 25 16.55 -42.85 -40.94
CA MET A 25 15.61 -42.13 -40.09
C MET A 25 14.43 -43.00 -39.64
N SER A 26 14.21 -43.05 -38.33
CA SER A 26 12.98 -43.62 -37.74
C SER A 26 11.74 -42.87 -38.26
N ALA A 27 10.59 -43.54 -38.29
CA ALA A 27 9.32 -42.93 -38.72
C ALA A 27 8.99 -41.63 -37.95
N ILE A 28 9.29 -41.60 -36.64
CA ILE A 28 9.09 -40.41 -35.79
C ILE A 28 10.03 -39.28 -36.21
N GLN A 29 11.30 -39.59 -36.48
CA GLN A 29 12.28 -38.59 -36.92
C GLN A 29 11.91 -38.01 -38.29
N ARG A 30 11.36 -38.83 -39.19
CA ARG A 30 10.84 -38.36 -40.49
C ARG A 30 9.67 -37.39 -40.31
N ALA A 31 8.72 -37.71 -39.43
CA ALA A 31 7.60 -36.83 -39.12
C ALA A 31 8.09 -35.49 -38.51
N GLU A 32 9.05 -35.53 -37.58
CA GLU A 32 9.66 -34.32 -37.00
C GLU A 32 10.33 -33.43 -38.05
N GLU A 33 11.11 -34.01 -38.98
CA GLU A 33 11.75 -33.24 -40.05
C GLU A 33 10.74 -32.62 -41.02
N LEU A 34 9.63 -33.31 -41.32
CA LEU A 34 8.53 -32.72 -42.12
C LEU A 34 7.90 -31.52 -41.42
N ILE A 35 7.62 -31.62 -40.12
CA ILE A 35 7.08 -30.52 -39.32
C ILE A 35 8.05 -29.34 -39.29
N LYS A 36 9.35 -29.59 -39.09
CA LYS A 36 10.37 -28.52 -39.10
C LYS A 36 10.49 -27.82 -40.44
N LYS A 37 10.41 -28.58 -41.55
CA LYS A 37 10.41 -28.02 -42.91
C LYS A 37 9.22 -27.10 -43.11
N GLU A 38 8.00 -27.55 -42.78
CA GLU A 38 6.80 -26.72 -42.90
C GLU A 38 6.87 -25.46 -42.02
N MET A 39 7.34 -25.61 -40.77
CA MET A 39 7.54 -24.49 -39.86
C MET A 39 8.50 -23.43 -40.44
N LEU A 40 9.61 -23.85 -41.08
CA LEU A 40 10.53 -22.94 -41.74
C LEU A 40 9.90 -22.24 -42.94
N VAL A 41 9.13 -22.96 -43.76
CA VAL A 41 8.40 -22.36 -44.89
C VAL A 41 7.42 -21.30 -44.39
N MET A 42 6.66 -21.60 -43.32
CA MET A 42 5.76 -20.63 -42.69
C MET A 42 6.51 -19.40 -42.17
N LEU A 43 7.64 -19.57 -41.48
CA LEU A 43 8.43 -18.46 -40.95
C LEU A 43 9.03 -17.59 -42.06
N HIS A 44 9.54 -18.19 -43.14
CA HIS A 44 10.04 -17.44 -44.31
C HIS A 44 8.92 -16.72 -45.04
N TYR A 45 7.75 -17.34 -45.19
CA TYR A 45 6.57 -16.71 -45.79
C TYR A 45 6.13 -15.49 -44.98
N ASP A 46 6.02 -15.64 -43.65
CA ASP A 46 5.60 -14.55 -42.75
C ASP A 46 6.62 -13.42 -42.70
N ALA A 47 7.92 -13.74 -42.76
CA ALA A 47 9.00 -12.76 -42.80
C ALA A 47 9.06 -11.93 -44.10
N VAL A 48 8.63 -12.49 -45.24
CA VAL A 48 8.55 -11.79 -46.53
C VAL A 48 7.29 -10.93 -46.62
N HIS A 49 6.14 -11.44 -46.17
CA HIS A 49 4.85 -10.74 -46.28
C HIS A 49 4.62 -9.72 -45.16
N ASN A 50 5.30 -9.86 -44.01
CA ASN A 50 5.22 -8.95 -42.87
C ASN A 50 6.64 -8.59 -42.37
N PRO A 51 7.43 -7.81 -43.14
CA PRO A 51 8.81 -7.51 -42.79
C PRO A 51 8.91 -6.60 -41.56
N THR A 52 9.91 -6.84 -40.72
CA THR A 52 10.41 -5.90 -39.70
C THR A 52 11.46 -4.98 -40.32
N ASP A 53 11.69 -3.78 -39.74
CA ASP A 53 12.61 -2.74 -40.24
C ASP A 53 14.06 -3.20 -40.52
N VAL A 54 14.44 -4.39 -40.04
CA VAL A 54 15.79 -4.97 -40.12
C VAL A 54 15.90 -6.10 -41.17
N ALA A 55 14.83 -6.43 -41.89
CA ALA A 55 14.62 -7.81 -42.37
C ALA A 55 14.33 -7.98 -43.87
N ILE A 56 14.93 -7.18 -44.76
CA ILE A 56 14.87 -7.41 -46.21
C ILE A 56 16.13 -8.18 -46.64
N ASN A 57 16.13 -9.50 -46.45
CA ASN A 57 17.21 -10.38 -46.90
C ASN A 57 16.79 -11.18 -48.15
N PRO A 58 17.54 -11.12 -49.27
CA PRO A 58 17.22 -11.84 -50.52
C PRO A 58 17.31 -13.37 -50.40
N ILE A 59 17.89 -13.87 -49.30
CA ILE A 59 17.96 -15.30 -48.97
C ILE A 59 16.56 -15.89 -48.68
N ARG A 60 15.58 -15.05 -48.31
CA ARG A 60 14.23 -15.51 -47.93
C ARG A 60 13.35 -15.83 -49.13
N THR A 61 13.42 -15.01 -50.17
CA THR A 61 12.70 -15.23 -51.43
C THR A 61 13.22 -16.47 -52.15
N THR A 62 14.54 -16.65 -52.19
CA THR A 62 15.18 -17.84 -52.76
C THR A 62 14.86 -19.14 -52.02
N PHE A 63 14.60 -19.10 -50.70
CA PHE A 63 14.13 -20.27 -49.96
C PHE A 63 12.68 -20.64 -50.32
N LEU A 64 11.79 -19.66 -50.43
CA LEU A 64 10.38 -19.86 -50.83
C LEU A 64 10.23 -20.29 -52.29
N GLU A 65 11.14 -19.89 -53.17
CA GLU A 65 11.19 -20.41 -54.55
C GLU A 65 11.47 -21.91 -54.60
N LYS A 66 12.32 -22.41 -53.70
CA LYS A 66 12.63 -23.84 -53.57
C LYS A 66 11.56 -24.61 -52.77
N HIS A 67 10.87 -23.94 -51.85
CA HIS A 67 9.84 -24.51 -50.98
C HIS A 67 8.60 -23.59 -50.96
N PRO A 68 7.70 -23.74 -51.93
CA PRO A 68 6.55 -22.86 -52.05
C PRO A 68 5.58 -23.05 -50.88
N TYR A 69 5.10 -21.94 -50.34
CA TYR A 69 4.07 -21.96 -49.30
C TYR A 69 2.72 -22.37 -49.88
N VAL A 70 2.14 -23.45 -49.35
CA VAL A 70 0.85 -23.98 -49.78
C VAL A 70 -0.28 -23.34 -48.97
N LYS A 71 -1.26 -22.76 -49.66
CA LYS A 71 -2.48 -22.22 -49.03
C LYS A 71 -3.58 -23.27 -49.06
N TYR A 72 -4.11 -23.62 -47.89
CA TYR A 72 -5.20 -24.58 -47.73
C TYR A 72 -6.56 -23.88 -47.62
N SER A 73 -7.62 -24.52 -48.12
CA SER A 73 -8.99 -24.04 -47.93
C SER A 73 -9.44 -24.19 -46.47
N LYS A 74 -10.41 -23.37 -46.04
CA LYS A 74 -11.01 -23.48 -44.69
C LYS A 74 -11.62 -24.86 -44.45
N ASP A 75 -12.21 -25.47 -45.49
CA ASP A 75 -12.84 -26.79 -45.39
C ASP A 75 -11.80 -27.90 -45.19
N GLN A 76 -10.65 -27.79 -45.85
CA GLN A 76 -9.52 -28.72 -45.67
C GLN A 76 -8.93 -28.60 -44.26
N LEU A 77 -8.80 -27.38 -43.75
CA LEU A 77 -8.33 -27.15 -42.38
C LEU A 77 -9.34 -27.67 -41.33
N ALA A 78 -10.64 -27.53 -41.58
CA ALA A 78 -11.68 -28.06 -40.70
C ALA A 78 -11.67 -29.60 -40.69
N ALA A 79 -11.55 -30.24 -41.86
CA ALA A 79 -11.42 -31.68 -41.98
C ALA A 79 -10.15 -32.20 -41.27
N ALA A 80 -9.00 -31.57 -41.50
CA ALA A 80 -7.75 -31.92 -40.83
C ALA A 80 -7.84 -31.77 -39.29
N LYS A 81 -8.50 -30.72 -38.81
CA LYS A 81 -8.73 -30.51 -37.37
C LYS A 81 -9.57 -31.62 -36.76
N LEU A 82 -10.60 -32.10 -37.46
CA LEU A 82 -11.43 -33.21 -37.00
C LEU A 82 -10.62 -34.50 -36.91
N VAL A 83 -9.80 -34.80 -37.93
CA VAL A 83 -8.89 -35.96 -37.90
C VAL A 83 -7.93 -35.88 -36.72
N LEU A 84 -7.30 -34.73 -36.49
CA LEU A 84 -6.41 -34.52 -35.34
C LEU A 84 -7.14 -34.71 -34.00
N GLN A 85 -8.38 -34.23 -33.87
CA GLN A 85 -9.17 -34.45 -32.65
C GLN A 85 -9.42 -35.94 -32.40
N THR A 86 -9.80 -36.69 -33.44
CA THR A 86 -10.01 -38.14 -33.31
C THR A 86 -8.74 -38.88 -32.92
N GLU A 87 -7.59 -38.52 -33.51
CA GLU A 87 -6.29 -39.11 -33.15
C GLU A 87 -5.87 -38.74 -31.72
N MET A 88 -6.09 -37.48 -31.30
CA MET A 88 -5.82 -37.03 -29.94
C MET A 88 -6.63 -37.80 -28.91
N ASP A 89 -7.91 -38.09 -29.18
CA ASP A 89 -8.75 -38.87 -28.28
C ASP A 89 -8.27 -40.32 -28.15
N VAL A 90 -7.84 -40.94 -29.27
CA VAL A 90 -7.23 -42.28 -29.27
C VAL A 90 -5.94 -42.28 -28.43
N VAL A 91 -5.08 -41.28 -28.60
CA VAL A 91 -3.83 -41.15 -27.81
C VAL A 91 -4.13 -40.91 -26.34
N LYS A 92 -5.11 -40.06 -26.01
CA LYS A 92 -5.54 -39.77 -24.63
C LYS A 92 -5.99 -41.04 -23.91
N GLN A 93 -6.76 -41.88 -24.59
CA GLN A 93 -7.21 -43.18 -24.08
C GLN A 93 -6.04 -44.18 -23.96
N GLY A 94 -5.21 -44.29 -25.01
CA GLY A 94 -4.10 -45.25 -25.06
C GLY A 94 -2.96 -44.97 -24.08
N MET A 95 -2.71 -43.70 -23.75
CA MET A 95 -1.68 -43.28 -22.80
C MET A 95 -2.23 -42.98 -21.39
N ALA A 96 -3.52 -43.27 -21.14
CA ALA A 96 -4.21 -43.01 -19.88
C ALA A 96 -4.03 -41.57 -19.35
N HIS A 97 -4.02 -40.59 -20.27
CA HIS A 97 -3.90 -39.18 -19.89
C HIS A 97 -5.23 -38.68 -19.31
N THR A 98 -5.24 -38.34 -18.02
CA THR A 98 -6.33 -37.59 -17.39
C THR A 98 -6.41 -36.18 -17.95
N GLU A 99 -7.52 -35.47 -17.69
CA GLU A 99 -7.56 -34.03 -17.97
C GLU A 99 -6.45 -33.33 -17.19
N LEU A 100 -5.49 -32.76 -17.91
CA LEU A 100 -4.40 -32.01 -17.32
C LEU A 100 -4.96 -30.67 -16.83
N THR A 101 -4.94 -30.48 -15.51
CA THR A 101 -5.31 -29.19 -14.92
C THR A 101 -4.33 -28.12 -15.39
N LEU A 102 -4.79 -26.86 -15.45
CA LEU A 102 -3.93 -25.74 -15.81
C LEU A 102 -2.71 -25.67 -14.88
N ASP A 103 -2.91 -25.94 -13.58
CA ASP A 103 -1.83 -25.97 -12.59
C ASP A 103 -0.80 -27.06 -12.88
N GLY A 104 -1.25 -28.26 -13.28
CA GLY A 104 -0.35 -29.34 -13.70
C GLY A 104 0.46 -28.98 -14.95
N TYR A 105 -0.16 -28.29 -15.91
CA TYR A 105 0.56 -27.77 -17.08
C TYR A 105 1.62 -26.73 -16.69
N CYS A 106 1.25 -25.74 -15.86
CA CYS A 106 2.17 -24.69 -15.41
C CYS A 106 3.38 -25.28 -14.67
N GLN A 107 3.17 -26.26 -13.80
CA GLN A 107 4.25 -26.93 -13.09
C GLN A 107 5.22 -27.63 -14.06
N VAL A 108 4.70 -28.47 -14.97
CA VAL A 108 5.54 -29.18 -15.95
C VAL A 108 6.25 -28.21 -16.88
N TRP A 109 5.58 -27.11 -17.26
CA TRP A 109 6.15 -26.05 -18.06
C TRP A 109 7.33 -25.37 -17.35
N ASP A 110 7.15 -24.96 -16.09
CA ASP A 110 8.20 -24.31 -15.30
C ASP A 110 9.38 -25.25 -15.06
N GLU A 111 9.12 -26.52 -14.76
CA GLU A 111 10.15 -27.54 -14.62
C GLU A 111 10.92 -27.74 -15.95
N SER A 112 10.22 -27.83 -17.07
CA SER A 112 10.83 -27.99 -18.40
C SER A 112 11.64 -26.75 -18.80
N LEU A 113 11.12 -25.55 -18.54
CA LEU A 113 11.77 -24.29 -18.85
C LEU A 113 13.00 -24.07 -17.96
N SER A 114 12.94 -24.47 -16.69
CA SER A 114 14.08 -24.39 -15.76
C SER A 114 15.28 -25.23 -16.21
N GLN A 115 15.03 -26.30 -16.98
CA GLN A 115 16.06 -27.14 -17.57
C GLN A 115 16.66 -26.55 -18.85
N VAL A 116 16.08 -25.50 -19.43
CA VAL A 116 16.62 -24.86 -20.63
C VAL A 116 17.71 -23.87 -20.24
N LEU A 117 18.92 -24.10 -20.77
CA LEU A 117 20.12 -23.32 -20.50
C LEU A 117 20.66 -22.74 -21.81
N TYR A 118 21.06 -21.48 -21.81
CA TYR A 118 21.73 -20.86 -22.97
C TYR A 118 23.24 -21.01 -22.84
N LEU A 119 23.89 -21.63 -23.83
CA LEU A 119 25.34 -21.75 -23.91
C LEU A 119 25.92 -20.55 -24.66
N PRO A 120 26.69 -19.65 -24.02
CA PRO A 120 27.25 -18.48 -24.68
C PRO A 120 28.25 -18.83 -25.79
N SER A 121 29.10 -19.83 -25.55
CA SER A 121 30.13 -20.29 -26.49
C SER A 121 29.58 -20.85 -27.80
N GLN A 122 28.42 -21.52 -27.76
CA GLN A 122 27.77 -22.15 -28.92
C GLN A 122 26.60 -21.35 -29.48
N HIS A 123 26.24 -20.23 -28.84
CA HIS A 123 25.07 -19.42 -29.20
C HIS A 123 23.76 -20.22 -29.31
N LYS A 124 23.57 -21.23 -28.46
CA LYS A 124 22.45 -22.18 -28.55
C LYS A 124 21.85 -22.50 -27.19
N TYR A 125 20.55 -22.79 -27.18
CA TYR A 125 19.84 -23.35 -26.03
C TYR A 125 19.94 -24.87 -25.99
N THR A 126 20.27 -25.41 -24.83
CA THR A 126 20.42 -26.85 -24.56
C THR A 126 19.77 -27.21 -23.24
N ARG A 127 19.61 -28.51 -22.97
CA ARG A 127 19.10 -29.01 -21.69
C ARG A 127 20.22 -29.05 -20.67
N ALA A 128 19.96 -28.59 -19.45
CA ALA A 128 20.93 -28.52 -18.36
C ALA A 128 21.61 -29.87 -18.04
N ASN A 129 20.92 -31.00 -18.28
CA ASN A 129 21.46 -32.34 -18.04
C ASN A 129 22.53 -32.78 -19.05
N LEU A 130 22.56 -32.17 -20.24
CA LEU A 130 23.50 -32.52 -21.32
C LEU A 130 24.78 -31.66 -21.27
N VAL A 131 24.84 -30.71 -20.35
CA VAL A 131 25.88 -29.67 -20.30
C VAL A 131 26.86 -29.98 -19.17
N ASN A 132 28.15 -29.82 -19.46
CA ASN A 132 29.19 -30.03 -18.45
C ASN A 132 29.16 -28.92 -17.39
N LYS A 133 29.71 -29.18 -16.19
CA LYS A 133 29.66 -28.23 -15.07
C LYS A 133 30.27 -26.86 -15.42
N LYS A 134 31.34 -26.84 -16.22
CA LYS A 134 32.02 -25.60 -16.66
C LYS A 134 31.09 -24.70 -17.47
N ASP A 135 30.47 -25.25 -18.50
CA ASP A 135 29.56 -24.53 -19.40
C ASP A 135 28.28 -24.07 -18.67
N ARG A 136 27.86 -24.83 -17.64
CA ARG A 136 26.76 -24.42 -16.75
C ARG A 136 27.12 -23.19 -15.94
N ILE A 137 28.35 -23.09 -15.44
CA ILE A 137 28.84 -21.90 -14.73
C ILE A 137 28.86 -20.70 -15.67
N GLU A 138 29.43 -20.84 -16.87
CA GLU A 138 29.51 -19.76 -17.86
C GLU A 138 28.12 -19.21 -18.26
N SER A 139 27.14 -20.10 -18.42
CA SER A 139 25.76 -19.70 -18.69
C SER A 139 25.14 -18.91 -17.54
N LEU A 140 25.34 -19.38 -16.30
CA LEU A 140 24.84 -18.70 -15.10
C LEU A 140 25.50 -17.33 -14.90
N GLU A 141 26.80 -17.22 -15.15
CA GLU A 141 27.53 -15.96 -15.16
C GLU A 141 26.94 -14.98 -16.18
N LYS A 142 26.68 -15.45 -17.41
CA LYS A 142 26.07 -14.61 -18.45
C LYS A 142 24.67 -14.12 -18.06
N ARG A 143 23.85 -14.99 -17.46
CA ARG A 143 22.51 -14.63 -16.97
C ARG A 143 22.60 -13.63 -15.83
N LEU A 144 23.55 -13.79 -14.93
CA LEU A 144 23.80 -12.86 -13.83
C LEU A 144 24.21 -11.48 -14.37
N ASP A 145 25.09 -11.42 -15.35
CA ASP A 145 25.51 -10.15 -15.97
C ASP A 145 24.36 -9.45 -16.71
N GLN A 146 23.53 -10.20 -17.41
CA GLN A 146 22.29 -9.68 -18.01
C GLN A 146 21.38 -9.08 -16.93
N ASN A 147 21.15 -9.82 -15.83
CA ASN A 147 20.34 -9.34 -14.72
C ASN A 147 20.93 -8.08 -14.07
N ARG A 148 22.25 -7.99 -13.89
CA ARG A 148 22.93 -6.77 -13.41
C ARG A 148 22.71 -5.59 -14.35
N SER A 149 22.78 -5.82 -15.66
CA SER A 149 22.49 -4.79 -16.66
C SER A 149 21.04 -4.32 -16.59
N HIS A 150 20.08 -5.24 -16.49
CA HIS A 150 18.66 -4.92 -16.32
C HIS A 150 18.42 -4.14 -15.02
N MET A 151 18.95 -4.61 -13.90
CA MET A 151 18.86 -3.93 -12.61
C MET A 151 19.41 -2.50 -12.68
N THR A 152 20.56 -2.29 -13.33
CA THR A 152 21.14 -0.96 -13.49
C THR A 152 20.25 -0.06 -14.35
N LYS A 153 19.67 -0.58 -15.43
CA LYS A 153 18.77 0.18 -16.32
C LYS A 153 17.47 0.56 -15.60
N GLU A 154 16.86 -0.39 -14.93
CA GLU A 154 15.60 -0.17 -14.20
C GLU A 154 15.82 0.74 -12.99
N ALA A 155 16.90 0.57 -12.22
CA ALA A 155 17.25 1.49 -11.13
C ALA A 155 17.43 2.93 -11.62
N LYS A 156 18.09 3.13 -12.78
CA LYS A 156 18.22 4.47 -13.38
C LYS A 156 16.87 5.06 -13.81
N LYS A 157 15.95 4.23 -14.33
CA LYS A 157 14.58 4.67 -14.68
C LYS A 157 13.78 5.01 -13.43
N ALA A 158 13.79 4.15 -12.43
CA ALA A 158 13.13 4.35 -11.14
C ALA A 158 13.63 5.63 -10.48
N ALA A 159 14.94 5.84 -10.37
CA ALA A 159 15.52 7.05 -9.79
C ALA A 159 15.10 8.34 -10.53
N LYS A 160 14.94 8.29 -11.86
CA LYS A 160 14.43 9.43 -12.64
C LYS A 160 12.96 9.71 -12.33
N ILE A 161 12.14 8.66 -12.26
CA ILE A 161 10.72 8.75 -11.92
C ILE A 161 10.55 9.28 -10.49
N GLU A 162 11.28 8.72 -9.53
CA GLU A 162 11.30 9.16 -8.13
C GLU A 162 11.74 10.62 -8.00
N LYS A 163 12.80 11.05 -8.71
CA LYS A 163 13.21 12.46 -8.70
C LYS A 163 12.10 13.37 -9.23
N LYS A 164 11.39 12.97 -10.30
CA LYS A 164 10.25 13.72 -10.84
C LYS A 164 9.08 13.75 -9.85
N LEU A 165 8.73 12.62 -9.26
CA LEU A 165 7.66 12.51 -8.27
C LEU A 165 7.98 13.32 -7.02
N ARG A 166 9.24 13.32 -6.54
CA ARG A 166 9.67 14.12 -5.40
C ARG A 166 9.49 15.63 -5.66
N ILE A 167 9.78 16.11 -6.86
CA ILE A 167 9.57 17.52 -7.22
C ILE A 167 8.08 17.85 -7.29
N LEU A 168 7.27 17.00 -7.93
CA LEU A 168 5.84 17.25 -8.13
C LEU A 168 5.01 17.07 -6.85
N LEU A 169 5.32 16.04 -6.06
CA LEU A 169 4.52 15.62 -4.92
C LEU A 169 5.14 16.01 -3.57
N GLY A 170 6.43 16.36 -3.50
CA GLY A 170 7.09 16.66 -2.23
C GLY A 170 6.45 17.80 -1.47
N GLY A 171 6.06 18.88 -2.16
CA GLY A 171 5.33 19.99 -1.55
C GLY A 171 3.94 19.58 -1.05
N TYR A 172 3.21 18.77 -1.83
CA TYR A 172 1.91 18.25 -1.43
C TYR A 172 2.00 17.29 -0.24
N GLN A 173 3.02 16.44 -0.19
CA GLN A 173 3.28 15.54 0.94
C GLN A 173 3.59 16.33 2.22
N SER A 174 4.44 17.36 2.13
CA SER A 174 4.74 18.22 3.29
C SER A 174 3.50 18.97 3.77
N ARG A 175 2.69 19.53 2.86
CA ARG A 175 1.42 20.18 3.21
C ARG A 175 0.43 19.21 3.83
N ALA A 176 0.32 18.00 3.29
CA ALA A 176 -0.55 16.97 3.84
C ALA A 176 -0.12 16.61 5.28
N ALA A 177 1.17 16.36 5.50
CA ALA A 177 1.69 16.08 6.85
C ALA A 177 1.44 17.23 7.83
N GLN A 178 1.59 18.48 7.39
CA GLN A 178 1.30 19.65 8.22
C GLN A 178 -0.19 19.76 8.55
N LEU A 179 -1.08 19.56 7.57
CA LEU A 179 -2.52 19.60 7.80
C LEU A 179 -2.98 18.46 8.72
N THR A 180 -2.42 17.26 8.57
CA THR A 180 -2.67 16.15 9.48
C THR A 180 -2.27 16.52 10.90
N LYS A 181 -1.09 17.12 11.10
CA LYS A 181 -0.66 17.58 12.42
C LYS A 181 -1.60 18.63 13.00
N GLN A 182 -1.93 19.68 12.23
CA GLN A 182 -2.86 20.72 12.67
C GLN A 182 -4.24 20.16 13.03
N THR A 183 -4.72 19.17 12.28
CA THR A 183 -5.99 18.50 12.57
C THR A 183 -5.92 17.76 13.90
N ASN A 184 -4.85 17.02 14.15
CA ASN A 184 -4.65 16.30 15.41
C ASN A 184 -4.52 17.27 16.60
N ASP A 185 -3.72 18.33 16.47
CA ASP A 185 -3.54 19.34 17.51
C ASP A 185 -4.90 20.03 17.84
N LEU A 186 -5.74 20.29 16.83
CA LEU A 186 -7.09 20.84 17.04
C LEU A 186 -8.03 19.85 17.72
N VAL A 187 -7.96 18.57 17.38
CA VAL A 187 -8.77 17.52 18.04
C VAL A 187 -8.42 17.46 19.53
N GLU A 188 -7.13 17.45 19.88
CA GLU A 188 -6.69 17.48 21.29
C GLU A 188 -7.18 18.73 22.03
N GLN A 189 -7.13 19.91 21.39
CA GLN A 189 -7.66 21.14 21.97
C GLN A 189 -9.18 21.09 22.18
N VAL A 190 -9.93 20.51 21.24
CA VAL A 190 -11.38 20.34 21.37
C VAL A 190 -11.71 19.41 22.54
N GLU A 191 -10.98 18.30 22.69
CA GLU A 191 -11.17 17.38 23.81
C GLU A 191 -10.88 18.07 25.15
N GLN A 192 -9.76 18.80 25.25
CA GLN A 192 -9.40 19.52 26.47
C GLN A 192 -10.45 20.59 26.83
N THR A 193 -10.85 21.43 25.87
CA THR A 193 -11.86 22.49 26.11
C THR A 193 -13.23 21.92 26.43
N THR A 194 -13.59 20.78 25.87
CA THR A 194 -14.84 20.07 26.21
C THR A 194 -14.81 19.57 27.65
N LEU A 195 -13.68 19.01 28.09
CA LEU A 195 -13.48 18.58 29.47
C LEU A 195 -13.53 19.78 30.43
N GLU A 196 -12.84 20.87 30.11
CA GLU A 196 -12.87 22.12 30.90
C GLU A 196 -14.28 22.70 31.00
N LEU A 197 -15.05 22.70 29.90
CA LEU A 197 -16.44 23.17 29.91
C LEU A 197 -17.30 22.32 30.85
N GLN A 198 -17.17 20.99 30.79
CA GLN A 198 -17.91 20.09 31.67
C GLN A 198 -17.54 20.29 33.14
N THR A 199 -16.25 20.43 33.45
CA THR A 199 -15.81 20.65 34.83
C THR A 199 -16.29 22.00 35.35
N PHE A 200 -16.19 23.07 34.57
CA PHE A 200 -16.70 24.38 34.99
C PHE A 200 -18.22 24.43 35.12
N THR A 201 -18.96 23.66 34.32
CA THR A 201 -20.42 23.54 34.47
C THR A 201 -20.77 22.93 35.83
N ILE A 202 -20.12 21.82 36.19
CA ILE A 202 -20.30 21.18 37.49
C ILE A 202 -19.86 22.11 38.63
N LEU A 203 -18.72 22.80 38.46
CA LEU A 203 -18.20 23.72 39.46
C LEU A 203 -19.14 24.91 39.69
N LYS A 204 -19.75 25.41 38.62
CA LYS A 204 -20.75 26.48 38.67
C LYS A 204 -21.98 26.03 39.45
N ASP A 205 -22.52 24.85 39.16
CA ASP A 205 -23.70 24.32 39.86
C ASP A 205 -23.41 24.14 41.36
N HIS A 206 -22.22 23.64 41.70
CA HIS A 206 -21.77 23.54 43.09
C HIS A 206 -21.62 24.91 43.78
N GLU A 207 -21.07 25.90 43.07
CA GLU A 207 -20.89 27.25 43.60
C GLU A 207 -22.23 27.94 43.81
N GLU A 208 -23.19 27.81 42.87
CA GLU A 208 -24.56 28.31 43.02
C GLU A 208 -25.22 27.75 44.29
N MET A 209 -25.13 26.43 44.53
CA MET A 209 -25.64 25.81 45.75
C MET A 209 -24.90 26.26 47.03
N ALA A 210 -23.61 26.58 46.93
CA ALA A 210 -22.78 26.99 48.06
C ALA A 210 -22.95 28.48 48.43
N ILE A 211 -23.43 29.32 47.51
CA ILE A 211 -23.72 30.74 47.75
C ILE A 211 -24.85 30.88 48.76
N ASP A 212 -25.96 30.17 48.57
CA ASP A 212 -27.12 30.25 49.47
C ASP A 212 -26.75 29.89 50.90
N LYS A 213 -26.02 28.78 51.08
CA LYS A 213 -25.52 28.36 52.41
C LYS A 213 -24.62 29.41 53.06
N ARG A 214 -23.77 30.07 52.27
CA ARG A 214 -22.88 31.15 52.76
C ARG A 214 -23.70 32.37 53.20
N ILE A 215 -24.70 32.77 52.43
CA ILE A 215 -25.59 33.90 52.74
C ILE A 215 -26.38 33.61 54.02
N ASP A 216 -26.92 32.40 54.16
CA ASP A 216 -27.68 31.99 55.35
C ASP A 216 -26.80 32.01 56.61
N SER A 217 -25.60 31.41 56.54
CA SER A 217 -24.65 31.40 57.66
C SER A 217 -24.26 32.82 58.09
N LEU A 218 -23.93 33.70 57.12
CA LEU A 218 -23.59 35.10 57.42
C LEU A 218 -24.79 35.86 58.00
N SER A 219 -26.00 35.60 57.50
CA SER A 219 -27.23 36.24 57.99
C SER A 219 -27.52 35.82 59.44
N GLU A 220 -27.30 34.55 59.79
CA GLU A 220 -27.40 34.08 61.17
C GLU A 220 -26.35 34.73 62.09
N ASP A 221 -25.12 34.87 61.63
CA ASP A 221 -24.06 35.53 62.40
C ASP A 221 -24.37 37.02 62.64
N VAL A 222 -24.85 37.73 61.62
CA VAL A 222 -25.30 39.12 61.76
C VAL A 222 -26.48 39.23 62.73
N LYS A 223 -27.47 38.32 62.66
CA LYS A 223 -28.57 38.29 63.63
C LYS A 223 -28.07 38.08 65.06
N ARG A 224 -27.15 37.14 65.28
CA ARG A 224 -26.51 36.91 66.59
C ARG A 224 -25.79 38.14 67.10
N GLN A 225 -25.06 38.84 66.22
CA GLN A 225 -24.34 40.05 66.58
C GLN A 225 -25.29 41.21 66.93
N ASN A 226 -26.38 41.39 66.18
CA ASN A 226 -27.40 42.41 66.46
C ASN A 226 -28.07 42.19 67.82
N VAL A 227 -28.42 40.94 68.16
CA VAL A 227 -28.98 40.59 69.48
C VAL A 227 -27.99 40.93 70.59
N ARG A 228 -26.71 40.58 70.39
CA ARG A 228 -25.65 40.89 71.35
C ARG A 228 -25.46 42.39 71.52
N GLU A 229 -25.43 43.16 70.43
CA GLU A 229 -25.32 44.61 70.45
C GLU A 229 -26.50 45.25 71.19
N SER A 230 -27.73 44.87 70.86
CA SER A 230 -28.95 45.36 71.53
C SER A 230 -28.89 45.12 73.04
N SER A 231 -28.47 43.93 73.47
CA SER A 231 -28.35 43.60 74.89
C SER A 231 -27.27 44.44 75.61
N LEU A 232 -26.17 44.76 74.92
CA LEU A 232 -25.10 45.59 75.45
C LEU A 232 -25.52 47.06 75.55
N GLN A 233 -26.25 47.57 74.56
CA GLN A 233 -26.82 48.91 74.57
C GLN A 233 -27.83 49.08 75.72
N GLU A 234 -28.76 48.13 75.90
CA GLU A 234 -29.69 48.15 77.04
C GLU A 234 -28.96 48.16 78.39
N ARG A 235 -27.91 47.33 78.52
CA ARG A 235 -27.10 47.28 79.73
C ARG A 235 -26.34 48.58 79.98
N TYR A 236 -25.85 49.21 78.92
CA TYR A 236 -25.20 50.52 79.00
C TYR A 236 -26.19 51.60 79.46
N ASP A 237 -27.39 51.64 78.89
CA ASP A 237 -28.45 52.56 79.30
C ASP A 237 -28.84 52.39 80.77
N GLN A 238 -28.96 51.15 81.24
CA GLN A 238 -29.21 50.86 82.66
C GLN A 238 -28.08 51.36 83.56
N LEU A 239 -26.81 51.21 83.14
CA LEU A 239 -25.66 51.70 83.88
C LEU A 239 -25.59 53.23 83.90
N ILE A 240 -25.95 53.91 82.80
CA ILE A 240 -26.08 55.37 82.78
C ILE A 240 -27.14 55.83 83.77
N ARG A 241 -28.34 55.23 83.74
CA ARG A 241 -29.41 55.59 84.68
C ARG A 241 -28.97 55.43 86.13
N LYS A 242 -28.32 54.31 86.46
CA LYS A 242 -27.75 54.08 87.80
C LYS A 242 -26.68 55.10 88.19
N ARG A 243 -25.78 55.44 87.25
CA ARG A 243 -24.76 56.47 87.45
C ARG A 243 -25.43 57.81 87.76
N ASP A 244 -26.42 58.21 86.98
CA ASP A 244 -27.12 59.49 87.12
C ASP A 244 -27.93 59.56 88.42
N ASP A 245 -28.60 58.48 88.81
CA ASP A 245 -29.28 58.36 90.11
C ASP A 245 -28.30 58.52 91.28
N LEU A 246 -27.14 57.85 91.21
CA LEU A 246 -26.09 57.96 92.24
C LEU A 246 -25.50 59.37 92.29
N PHE A 247 -25.25 59.99 91.13
CA PHE A 247 -24.80 61.39 91.05
C PHE A 247 -25.83 62.37 91.60
N SER A 248 -27.13 62.14 91.36
CA SER A 248 -28.20 62.95 91.92
C SER A 248 -28.28 62.81 93.45
N LYS A 249 -28.01 61.62 93.99
CA LYS A 249 -27.92 61.39 95.45
C LYS A 249 -26.67 62.01 96.08
N LEU A 250 -25.62 62.23 95.29
CA LEU A 250 -24.37 62.87 95.72
C LEU A 250 -24.40 64.41 95.63
N LYS A 251 -25.38 65.01 94.93
CA LYS A 251 -25.56 66.47 94.94
C LYS A 251 -26.04 66.91 96.33
N PRO A 252 -25.36 67.86 97.00
CA PRO A 252 -25.77 68.33 98.31
C PRO A 252 -27.11 69.07 98.21
N GLN A 253 -28.04 68.75 99.12
CA GLN A 253 -29.24 69.57 99.38
C GLN A 253 -28.78 70.99 99.74
N PRO A 254 -29.36 72.06 99.16
CA PRO A 254 -29.13 73.42 99.64
C PRO A 254 -29.81 73.55 101.00
N ASN A 255 -29.02 73.49 102.08
CA ASN A 255 -29.56 73.81 103.40
C ASN A 255 -29.75 75.33 103.47
N GLN A 256 -31.02 75.69 103.62
CA GLN A 256 -31.52 77.04 103.77
C GLN A 256 -30.93 77.71 105.02
N SER A 257 -30.67 79.00 104.85
CA SER A 257 -30.42 80.03 105.86
C SER A 257 -31.24 79.87 107.16
N ASN A 258 -30.56 80.01 108.30
CA ASN A 258 -31.15 80.61 109.51
C ASN A 258 -30.36 81.89 109.84
N GLU A 259 -30.96 83.04 109.54
CA GLU A 259 -30.69 84.35 110.15
C GLU A 259 -31.60 84.55 111.39
N THR A 260 -31.28 85.58 112.19
CA THR A 260 -31.92 86.13 113.42
C THR A 260 -31.30 85.63 114.74
N THR A 261 -30.91 86.44 115.72
CA THR A 261 -31.08 87.88 116.04
C THR A 261 -30.14 88.23 117.22
N GLU A 262 -29.72 89.49 117.32
CA GLU A 262 -29.16 90.22 118.48
C GLU A 262 -28.00 89.64 119.32
#